data_AF-A0AA43ZJK3-F1
#
_entry.id   AF-A0AA43ZJK3-F1
#
_cell.length_a   1.000
_cell.length_b   1.000
_cell.length_c   1.000
_cell.angle_alpha   90.00
_cell.angle_beta   90.00
_cell.angle_gamma   90.00
#
_symmetry.space_group_name_H-M   'P 1'
#
loop_
_entity.id
_entity.type
_entity.pdbx_description
1 polymer ?
#
loop_
_entity_poly.entity_id
_entity_poly.type
_entity_poly.pdbx_seq_one_letter_code
_entity_poly.pdbx_strand_id
1 'polypeptide(L)'
;AHEYQKYAAVLDQMFRLRKKVFADTLGWDVPVIGPYERDSYDSLAPAYLVWCNDSRTRLYGGMRLMPTTGPTLLYDVFRETFPDAANLIAPGIWEGTRMCIDEEAIAEDFSNVDASRAFSMMLLALCECALDHGIHTMISNYEPYL
;
A
#
# COMPACT_ATOMS: atom_id res chain seq x y z
N ALA A 1 -2.48 -14.44 -0.59
CA ALA A 1 -1.24 -15.21 -0.36
C ALA A 1 -0.84 -16.14 -1.52
N HIS A 2 -1.77 -16.92 -2.11
CA HIS A 2 -1.43 -18.00 -3.06
C HIS A 2 -0.72 -17.55 -4.35
N GLU A 3 -0.89 -16.29 -4.77
CA GLU A 3 -0.30 -15.79 -6.02
C GLU A 3 1.08 -15.10 -5.84
N TYR A 4 1.62 -14.98 -4.62
CA TYR A 4 2.84 -14.18 -4.39
C TYR A 4 4.03 -14.64 -5.24
N GLN A 5 4.22 -15.96 -5.36
CA GLN A 5 5.32 -16.53 -6.15
C GLN A 5 5.19 -16.20 -7.64
N LYS A 6 3.95 -16.14 -8.15
CA LYS A 6 3.66 -15.78 -9.55
C LYS A 6 3.98 -14.32 -9.85
N TYR A 7 3.84 -13.43 -8.85
CA TYR A 7 4.11 -12.00 -8.99
C TYR A 7 5.38 -11.55 -8.25
N ALA A 8 6.32 -12.46 -8.00
CA ALA A 8 7.50 -12.19 -7.18
C ALA A 8 8.34 -11.02 -7.70
N ALA A 9 8.49 -10.87 -9.02
CA ALA A 9 9.25 -9.76 -9.63
C ALA A 9 8.58 -8.39 -9.41
N VAL A 10 7.24 -8.32 -9.43
CA VAL A 10 6.49 -7.09 -9.15
C VAL A 10 6.57 -6.74 -7.67
N LEU A 11 6.46 -7.74 -6.79
CA LEU A 11 6.59 -7.53 -5.34
C LEU A 11 8.02 -7.10 -4.96
N ASP A 12 9.05 -7.64 -5.62
CA ASP A 12 10.44 -7.19 -5.43
C ASP A 12 10.59 -5.70 -5.74
N GLN A 13 10.08 -5.25 -6.90
CA GLN A 13 10.06 -3.83 -7.28
C GLN A 13 9.29 -2.98 -6.26
N MET A 14 8.16 -3.48 -5.76
CA MET A 14 7.34 -2.76 -4.78
C MET A 14 8.11 -2.54 -3.46
N PHE A 15 8.80 -3.55 -2.93
CA PHE A 15 9.58 -3.39 -1.69
C PHE A 15 10.79 -2.46 -1.87
N ARG A 16 11.38 -2.41 -3.06
CA ARG A 16 12.43 -1.43 -3.39
C ARG A 16 11.87 -0.01 -3.50
N LEU A 17 10.72 0.14 -4.14
CA LEU A 17 10.02 1.42 -4.26
C LEU A 17 9.64 1.97 -2.89
N ARG A 18 9.11 1.12 -2.00
CA ARG A 18 8.80 1.49 -0.62
C ARG A 18 10.03 2.03 0.10
N LYS A 19 11.21 1.41 -0.06
CA LYS A 19 12.47 1.91 0.50
C LYS A 19 12.84 3.28 -0.07
N LYS A 20 12.77 3.43 -1.40
CA LYS A 20 13.03 4.71 -2.08
C LYS A 20 12.14 5.82 -1.51
N VAL A 21 10.84 5.58 -1.42
CA VAL A 21 9.86 6.60 -1.00
C VAL A 21 9.93 6.86 0.50
N PHE A 22 9.74 5.83 1.35
CA PHE A 22 9.56 6.04 2.79
C PHE A 22 10.88 6.34 3.52
N ALA A 23 11.97 5.64 3.17
CA ALA A 23 13.25 5.83 3.84
C ALA A 23 14.09 6.93 3.17
N ASP A 24 14.32 6.84 1.85
CA ASP A 24 15.27 7.74 1.19
C ASP A 24 14.70 9.14 0.92
N THR A 25 13.44 9.22 0.49
CA THR A 25 12.80 10.50 0.15
C THR A 25 12.15 11.17 1.35
N LEU A 26 11.32 10.45 2.10
CA LEU A 26 10.57 11.02 3.23
C LEU A 26 11.36 11.01 4.55
N GLY A 27 12.44 10.24 4.65
CA GLY A 27 13.27 10.17 5.85
C GLY A 27 12.56 9.54 7.06
N TRP A 28 11.53 8.72 6.84
CA TRP A 28 10.83 8.04 7.92
C TRP A 28 11.71 6.97 8.57
N ASP A 29 11.56 6.80 9.88
CA ASP A 29 12.20 5.69 10.62
C ASP A 29 11.42 4.40 10.39
N VAL A 30 11.75 3.69 9.31
CA VAL A 30 11.08 2.45 8.87
C VAL A 30 12.07 1.28 8.75
N PRO A 31 11.63 0.02 8.92
CA PRO A 31 12.52 -1.13 8.82
C PRO A 31 13.06 -1.33 7.39
N VAL A 32 14.38 -1.18 7.23
CA VAL A 32 15.09 -1.41 5.97
C VAL A 32 15.96 -2.66 6.07
N ILE A 33 15.82 -3.58 5.11
CA ILE A 33 16.60 -4.81 5.00
C ILE A 33 17.28 -4.81 3.63
N GLY A 34 18.54 -4.35 3.58
CA GLY A 34 19.28 -4.20 2.34
C GLY A 34 18.59 -3.23 1.39
N PRO A 35 18.14 -3.65 0.19
CA PRO A 35 17.47 -2.76 -0.76
C PRO A 35 15.96 -2.62 -0.55
N TYR A 36 15.39 -3.20 0.51
CA TYR A 36 13.94 -3.32 0.71
C TYR A 36 13.48 -2.62 1.99
N GLU A 37 12.30 -2.01 1.94
CA GLU A 37 11.53 -1.66 3.15
C GLU A 37 10.49 -2.76 3.34
N ARG A 38 10.60 -3.48 4.47
CA ARG A 38 9.73 -4.60 4.84
C ARG A 38 9.61 -4.68 6.34
N ASP A 39 8.37 -4.68 6.83
CA ASP A 39 8.06 -4.80 8.25
C ASP A 39 7.42 -6.17 8.58
N SER A 40 7.04 -6.36 9.84
CA SER A 40 6.43 -7.61 10.32
C SER A 40 5.08 -7.92 9.65
N TYR A 41 4.30 -6.91 9.27
CA TYR A 41 2.99 -7.09 8.65
C TYR A 41 3.11 -7.69 7.24
N ASP A 42 4.23 -7.48 6.54
CA ASP A 42 4.49 -8.09 5.23
C ASP A 42 4.63 -9.61 5.30
N SER A 43 4.83 -10.17 6.50
CA SER A 43 4.86 -11.62 6.76
C SER A 43 3.48 -12.20 7.12
N LEU A 44 2.47 -11.36 7.35
CA LEU A 44 1.10 -11.76 7.70
C LEU A 44 0.20 -11.98 6.47
N ALA A 45 0.82 -12.23 5.31
CA ALA A 45 0.15 -12.47 4.04
C ALA A 45 -0.89 -11.40 3.62
N PRO A 46 -0.52 -10.09 3.60
CA PRO A 46 -1.39 -9.02 3.11
C PRO A 46 -1.95 -9.25 1.70
N ALA A 47 -2.93 -8.46 1.30
CA ALA A 47 -3.14 -8.20 -0.12
C ALA A 47 -2.29 -7.00 -0.55
N TYR A 48 -1.78 -7.02 -1.78
CA TYR A 48 -1.13 -5.88 -2.39
C TYR A 48 -1.92 -5.47 -3.62
N LEU A 49 -2.34 -4.21 -3.66
CA LEU A 49 -2.85 -3.58 -4.87
C LEU A 49 -1.65 -2.97 -5.59
N VAL A 50 -1.40 -3.41 -6.83
CA VAL A 50 -0.22 -3.00 -7.60
C VAL A 50 -0.64 -2.46 -8.96
N TRP A 51 -0.04 -1.34 -9.35
CA TRP A 51 -0.12 -0.80 -10.70
C TRP A 51 1.16 -1.15 -11.44
N CYS A 52 1.04 -1.94 -12.50
CA CYS A 52 2.16 -2.36 -13.35
C CYS A 52 1.74 -2.38 -14.82
N ASN A 53 2.71 -2.49 -15.72
CA ASN A 53 2.44 -2.64 -17.14
C ASN A 53 1.87 -4.04 -17.48
N ASP A 54 1.34 -4.19 -18.70
CA ASP A 54 0.69 -5.44 -19.13
C ASP A 54 1.61 -6.67 -19.05
N SER A 55 2.90 -6.48 -19.33
CA SER A 55 3.92 -7.54 -19.22
C SER A 55 4.37 -7.81 -17.79
N ARG A 56 3.93 -7.01 -16.81
CA ARG A 56 4.28 -7.10 -15.37
C ARG A 56 5.78 -7.01 -15.12
N THR A 57 6.48 -6.31 -16.00
CA THR A 57 7.93 -6.09 -15.91
C THR A 57 8.26 -4.75 -15.26
N ARG A 58 7.30 -3.81 -15.24
CA ARG A 58 7.48 -2.47 -14.70
C ARG A 58 6.36 -2.13 -13.72
N LEU A 59 6.74 -1.76 -12.49
CA LEU A 59 5.84 -1.22 -11.47
C LEU A 59 5.75 0.31 -11.58
N TYR A 60 4.56 0.86 -11.35
CA TYR A 60 4.29 2.29 -11.26
C TYR A 60 3.83 2.73 -9.88
N GLY A 61 3.25 1.82 -9.09
CA GLY A 61 2.83 2.12 -7.72
C GLY A 61 2.21 0.93 -7.03
N GLY A 62 1.98 1.08 -5.73
CA GLY A 62 1.38 0.02 -4.93
C GLY A 62 0.83 0.50 -3.59
N MET A 63 0.04 -0.37 -2.96
CA MET A 63 -0.50 -0.22 -1.61
C MET A 63 -0.62 -1.61 -0.97
N ARG A 64 -0.40 -1.67 0.35
CA ARG A 64 -0.68 -2.86 1.17
C ARG A 64 -2.08 -2.76 1.78
N LEU A 65 -2.81 -3.86 1.74
CA LEU A 65 -4.16 -4.01 2.28
C LEU A 65 -4.20 -5.15 3.30
N MET A 66 -4.74 -4.89 4.49
CA MET A 66 -4.84 -5.84 5.59
C MET A 66 -6.26 -5.87 6.16
N PRO A 67 -6.89 -7.04 6.41
CA PRO A 67 -8.18 -7.08 7.09
C PRO A 67 -8.01 -6.70 8.56
N THR A 68 -8.94 -5.90 9.10
CA THR A 68 -8.87 -5.47 10.52
C THR A 68 -9.23 -6.56 11.52
N THR A 69 -9.61 -7.75 11.05
CA THR A 69 -9.77 -8.96 11.89
C THR A 69 -8.43 -9.56 12.34
N GLY A 70 -7.32 -9.08 11.80
CA GLY A 70 -5.96 -9.45 12.21
C GLY A 70 -5.15 -8.23 12.69
N PRO A 71 -3.84 -8.39 12.90
CA PRO A 71 -2.96 -7.29 13.29
C PRO A 71 -2.90 -6.21 12.20
N THR A 72 -3.07 -4.95 12.61
CA THR A 72 -2.98 -3.78 11.73
C THR A 72 -2.25 -2.65 12.42
N LEU A 73 -1.68 -1.73 11.64
CA LEU A 73 -0.90 -0.62 12.15
C LEU A 73 -1.76 0.32 13.02
N LEU A 74 -3.01 0.53 12.64
CA LEU A 74 -3.99 1.32 13.39
C LEU A 74 -4.18 0.78 14.81
N TYR A 75 -4.32 -0.54 14.96
CA TYR A 75 -4.55 -1.15 16.26
C TYR A 75 -3.27 -1.32 17.08
N ASP A 76 -2.14 -1.62 16.42
CA ASP A 76 -0.89 -1.93 17.13
C ASP A 76 -0.07 -0.68 17.48
N VAL A 77 -0.16 0.39 16.67
CA VAL A 77 0.68 1.61 16.80
C VAL A 77 -0.16 2.86 17.04
N PHE A 78 -1.28 3.02 16.34
CA PHE A 78 -2.10 4.24 16.41
C PHE A 78 -3.36 4.08 17.26
N ARG A 79 -3.40 3.13 18.19
CA ARG A 79 -4.61 2.84 18.97
C ARG A 79 -5.17 4.09 19.66
N GLU A 80 -4.29 4.93 20.17
CA GLU A 80 -4.64 6.13 20.93
C GLU A 80 -5.23 7.25 20.06
N THR A 81 -5.23 7.13 18.72
CA THR A 81 -5.74 8.17 17.81
C THR A 81 -7.26 8.12 17.62
N PHE A 82 -7.95 7.09 18.15
CA PHE A 82 -9.39 6.94 18.00
C PHE A 82 -10.11 6.43 19.27
N PRO A 83 -11.40 6.79 19.48
CA PRO A 83 -12.12 6.46 20.71
C PRO A 83 -12.26 4.96 20.98
N ASP A 84 -12.31 4.56 22.25
CA ASP A 84 -12.57 3.17 22.66
C ASP A 84 -13.90 2.59 22.20
N ALA A 85 -14.89 3.46 21.99
CA ALA A 85 -16.19 3.06 21.47
C ALA A 85 -16.16 2.66 19.98
N ALA A 86 -15.11 3.01 19.22
CA ALA A 86 -15.03 2.65 17.81
C ALA A 86 -14.54 1.20 17.67
N ASN A 87 -15.46 0.32 17.23
CA ASN A 87 -15.11 -1.04 16.84
C ASN A 87 -14.97 -1.11 15.32
N LEU A 88 -13.72 -1.08 14.84
CA LEU A 88 -13.36 -1.14 13.42
C LEU A 88 -12.88 -2.54 13.02
N ILE A 89 -13.09 -3.56 13.85
CA ILE A 89 -12.72 -4.97 13.59
C ILE A 89 -13.88 -5.68 12.91
N ALA A 90 -13.80 -5.91 11.60
CA ALA A 90 -14.75 -6.75 10.88
C ALA A 90 -14.18 -7.25 9.54
N PRO A 91 -14.65 -8.39 8.99
CA PRO A 91 -14.14 -8.92 7.73
C PRO A 91 -14.27 -7.97 6.51
N GLY A 92 -15.27 -7.09 6.53
CA GLY A 92 -15.51 -6.08 5.48
C GLY A 92 -14.79 -4.74 5.71
N ILE A 93 -13.97 -4.64 6.76
CA ILE A 93 -13.19 -3.45 7.10
C ILE A 93 -11.71 -3.78 6.92
N TRP A 94 -11.02 -2.98 6.11
CA TRP A 94 -9.61 -3.20 5.78
C TRP A 94 -8.79 -1.94 6.00
N GLU A 95 -7.52 -2.12 6.35
CA GLU A 95 -6.53 -1.07 6.48
C GLU A 95 -5.65 -1.01 5.22
N GLY A 96 -5.54 0.18 4.63
CA GLY A 96 -4.59 0.53 3.59
C GLY A 96 -3.35 1.20 4.16
N THR A 97 -2.17 0.67 3.86
CA THR A 97 -0.87 1.21 4.28
C THR A 97 0.12 1.24 3.14
N ARG A 98 1.22 2.00 3.31
CA ARG A 98 2.37 2.02 2.38
C ARG A 98 1.98 2.33 0.94
N MET A 99 1.06 3.28 0.74
CA MET A 99 0.74 3.77 -0.60
C MET A 99 1.92 4.56 -1.15
N CYS A 100 2.44 4.16 -2.30
CA CYS A 100 3.54 4.87 -2.96
C CYS A 100 3.48 4.69 -4.48
N ILE A 101 4.05 5.65 -5.20
CA ILE A 101 4.16 5.64 -6.66
C ILE A 101 5.63 5.85 -7.08
N ASP A 102 5.99 5.37 -8.25
CA ASP A 102 7.28 5.62 -8.90
C ASP A 102 7.09 6.72 -9.95
N GLU A 103 7.29 7.97 -9.54
CA GLU A 103 7.09 9.15 -10.40
C GLU A 103 7.99 9.13 -11.65
N GLU A 104 9.20 8.57 -11.56
CA GLU A 104 10.11 8.44 -12.70
C GLU A 104 9.56 7.44 -13.71
N ALA A 105 9.13 6.25 -13.24
CA ALA A 105 8.55 5.24 -14.10
C ALA A 105 7.24 5.70 -14.76
N ILE A 106 6.42 6.45 -14.02
CA ILE A 106 5.18 7.02 -14.53
C ILE A 106 5.49 8.09 -15.59
N ALA A 107 6.45 8.99 -15.34
CA ALA A 107 6.77 10.05 -16.29
C ALA A 107 7.31 9.52 -17.62
N GLU A 108 8.05 8.40 -17.60
CA GLU A 108 8.56 7.74 -18.80
C GLU A 108 7.45 7.14 -19.68
N ASP A 109 6.50 6.44 -19.07
CA ASP A 109 5.48 5.67 -19.81
C ASP A 109 4.15 6.44 -19.98
N PHE A 110 3.89 7.43 -19.12
CA PHE A 110 2.67 8.23 -19.04
C PHE A 110 2.98 9.72 -18.80
N SER A 111 3.60 10.38 -19.79
CA SER A 111 4.07 11.76 -19.68
C SER A 111 3.01 12.83 -19.34
N ASN A 112 1.72 12.50 -19.41
CA ASN A 112 0.59 13.35 -19.06
C ASN A 112 -0.03 13.03 -17.68
N VAL A 113 0.58 12.14 -16.90
CA VAL A 113 0.13 11.74 -15.57
C VAL A 113 1.11 12.29 -14.53
N ASP A 114 0.68 13.32 -13.80
CA ASP A 114 1.40 13.81 -12.64
C ASP A 114 1.14 12.93 -11.40
N ALA A 115 1.89 13.17 -10.31
CA ALA A 115 1.77 12.42 -9.06
C ALA A 115 0.33 12.44 -8.51
N SER A 116 -0.35 13.59 -8.51
CA SER A 116 -1.71 13.72 -7.99
C SER A 116 -2.71 12.85 -8.76
N ARG A 117 -2.60 12.85 -10.09
CA ARG A 117 -3.40 12.00 -10.96
C ARG A 117 -3.07 10.52 -10.76
N ALA A 118 -1.79 10.17 -10.60
CA ALA A 118 -1.37 8.80 -10.29
C ALA A 118 -1.97 8.29 -8.97
N PHE A 119 -1.90 9.08 -7.90
CA PHE A 119 -2.54 8.75 -6.62
C PHE A 119 -4.07 8.63 -6.75
N SER A 120 -4.71 9.53 -7.51
CA SER A 120 -6.14 9.46 -7.78
C SER A 120 -6.54 8.16 -8.49
N MET A 121 -5.76 7.73 -9.49
CA MET A 121 -5.99 6.45 -10.18
C MET A 121 -5.83 5.25 -9.24
N MET A 122 -4.81 5.26 -8.36
CA MET A 122 -4.63 4.22 -7.35
C MET A 122 -5.81 4.17 -6.35
N LEU A 123 -6.35 5.32 -5.95
CA LEU A 123 -7.52 5.38 -5.07
C LEU A 123 -8.81 4.89 -5.77
N LEU A 124 -8.99 5.19 -7.06
CA LEU A 124 -10.11 4.64 -7.83
C LEU A 124 -10.00 3.12 -7.94
N ALA A 125 -8.82 2.59 -8.29
CA ALA A 125 -8.57 1.15 -8.35
C ALA A 125 -8.79 0.48 -6.98
N LEU A 126 -8.45 1.16 -5.88
CA LEU A 126 -8.72 0.68 -4.53
C LEU A 126 -10.23 0.57 -4.27
N CYS A 127 -11.00 1.60 -4.61
CA CYS A 127 -12.46 1.58 -4.46
C CYS A 127 -13.10 0.47 -5.30
N GLU A 128 -12.69 0.31 -6.56
CA GLU A 128 -13.18 -0.76 -7.44
C GLU A 128 -12.88 -2.14 -6.87
N CYS A 129 -11.62 -2.38 -6.47
CA CYS A 129 -11.19 -3.63 -5.86
C CYS A 129 -11.95 -3.92 -4.55
N ALA A 130 -12.12 -2.90 -3.71
CA ALA A 130 -12.81 -3.01 -2.44
C ALA A 130 -14.27 -3.44 -2.63
N LEU A 131 -14.99 -2.78 -3.55
CA LEU A 131 -16.38 -3.10 -3.85
C LEU A 131 -16.53 -4.53 -4.40
N ASP A 132 -15.65 -4.95 -5.31
CA ASP A 132 -15.67 -6.29 -5.90
C ASP A 132 -15.44 -7.40 -4.86
N HIS A 133 -14.68 -7.11 -3.80
CA HIS A 133 -14.32 -8.07 -2.75
C HIS A 133 -15.15 -7.93 -1.46
N GLY A 134 -16.23 -7.13 -1.47
CA GLY A 134 -17.10 -6.93 -0.31
C GLY A 134 -16.47 -6.13 0.84
N ILE A 135 -15.40 -5.39 0.56
CA ILE A 135 -14.76 -4.46 1.49
C ILE A 135 -15.57 -3.15 1.44
N HIS A 136 -16.40 -2.92 2.46
CA HIS A 136 -17.28 -1.76 2.53
C HIS A 136 -16.67 -0.58 3.30
N THR A 137 -15.52 -0.77 3.94
CA THR A 137 -14.84 0.29 4.70
C THR A 137 -13.33 0.13 4.58
N MET A 138 -12.67 1.22 4.17
CA MET A 138 -11.22 1.34 4.13
C MET A 138 -10.77 2.30 5.22
N ILE A 139 -9.73 1.94 5.94
CA ILE A 139 -9.11 2.76 6.97
C ILE A 139 -7.67 3.01 6.58
N SER A 140 -7.17 4.21 6.83
CA SER A 140 -5.77 4.55 6.61
C SER A 140 -5.36 5.60 7.61
N ASN A 141 -4.11 5.53 8.05
CA ASN A 141 -3.46 6.63 8.76
C ASN A 141 -2.63 7.43 7.74
N TYR A 142 -2.89 8.73 7.64
CA TYR A 142 -2.19 9.62 6.72
C TYR A 142 -1.75 10.88 7.46
N GLU A 143 -0.66 11.48 7.00
CA GLU A 143 -0.22 12.77 7.50
C GLU A 143 -1.15 13.86 6.93
N PRO A 144 -1.82 14.65 7.78
CA PRO A 144 -2.74 15.69 7.31
C PRO A 144 -2.03 16.89 6.66
N TYR A 145 -0.70 16.93 6.71
CA TYR A 145 0.13 18.00 6.15
C TYR A 145 1.20 17.38 5.24
N LEU A 146 0.87 17.26 3.95
CA LEU A 146 1.82 17.19 2.85
C LEU A 146 1.65 18.43 1.99
#